data_AF-A0A368GIM3-F1
#
_entry.id   AF-A0A368GIM3-F1
#
_cell.length_a   1.000
_cell.length_b   1.000
_cell.length_c   1.000
_cell.angle_alpha   90.00
_cell.angle_beta   90.00
_cell.angle_gamma   90.00
#
_symmetry.space_group_name_H-M   'P 1'
#
loop_
_entity.id
_entity.type
_entity.pdbx_description
1 polymer ?
#
loop_
_entity_poly.entity_id
_entity_poly.type
_entity_poly.pdbx_seq_one_letter_code
_entity_poly.pdbx_strand_id
1 'polypeptide(L)'
;MIYMEDDDALRMRWAVVCSVPDATMVDHLSDFSSWFLSEVTKVAAKLNIYARFEKSAKVAMHVPVGNFDACAIAYEKIRKNWPAVMFILHILPEKNASEYEWMRSLSAAHGFVRQGVLLENALDKFASVAQQGNNLCTVFR
;
A
#
# COMPACT_ATOMS: atom_id res chain seq x y z
N MET A 1 -24.41 -16.66 22.59
CA MET A 1 -23.13 -16.66 21.89
C MET A 1 -23.17 -15.48 20.92
N ILE A 2 -22.72 -14.31 21.38
CA ILE A 2 -22.70 -13.09 20.57
C ILE A 2 -21.46 -13.24 19.70
N TYR A 3 -21.65 -13.36 18.38
CA TYR A 3 -20.55 -13.23 17.44
C TYR A 3 -20.00 -11.81 17.64
N MET A 4 -18.82 -11.72 18.26
CA MET A 4 -18.01 -10.52 18.13
C MET A 4 -17.61 -10.47 16.66
N GLU A 5 -18.35 -9.72 15.86
CA GLU A 5 -17.75 -9.04 14.72
C GLU A 5 -16.61 -8.21 15.32
N ASP A 6 -15.42 -8.81 15.30
CA ASP A 6 -14.17 -8.23 15.76
C ASP A 6 -14.12 -6.76 15.34
N ASP A 7 -14.11 -5.90 16.35
CA ASP A 7 -14.18 -4.45 16.28
C ASP A 7 -13.35 -3.88 15.12
N ASP A 8 -14.02 -3.60 14.00
CA ASP A 8 -13.41 -3.04 12.78
C ASP A 8 -12.88 -1.62 13.04
N ALA A 9 -13.25 -1.00 14.18
CA ALA A 9 -12.79 0.33 14.59
C ALA A 9 -11.29 0.39 14.93
N LEU A 10 -10.65 -0.74 15.26
CA LEU A 10 -9.23 -0.80 15.61
C LEU A 10 -8.31 -1.06 14.41
N ARG A 11 -8.86 -1.26 13.20
CA ARG A 11 -8.05 -1.52 12.02
C ARG A 11 -7.56 -0.21 11.39
N MET A 12 -6.28 -0.18 11.07
CA MET A 12 -5.65 0.94 10.37
C MET A 12 -6.18 1.03 8.95
N ARG A 13 -6.86 2.15 8.67
CA ARG A 13 -7.35 2.53 7.35
C ARG A 13 -6.20 3.02 6.50
N TRP A 14 -6.17 2.56 5.26
CA TRP A 14 -5.07 2.82 4.36
C TRP A 14 -5.55 3.09 2.93
N ALA A 15 -4.70 3.70 2.14
CA ALA A 15 -4.89 3.92 0.71
C ALA A 15 -3.61 3.57 -0.06
N VAL A 16 -3.74 3.37 -1.36
CA VAL A 16 -2.59 3.14 -2.26
C VAL A 16 -2.49 4.27 -3.29
N VAL A 17 -1.27 4.74 -3.51
CA VAL A 17 -0.92 5.66 -4.60
C VAL A 17 0.03 4.92 -5.52
N CYS A 18 -0.29 4.87 -6.81
CA CYS A 18 0.47 4.15 -7.81
C CYS A 18 1.09 5.15 -8.79
N SER A 19 2.36 5.48 -8.60
CA SER A 19 3.15 6.25 -9.55
C SER A 19 3.72 5.32 -10.61
N VAL A 20 2.89 4.99 -11.60
CA VAL A 20 3.17 3.96 -12.61
C VAL A 20 2.82 4.47 -14.02
N PRO A 21 3.48 3.98 -15.07
CA PRO A 21 3.24 4.47 -16.42
C PRO A 21 1.84 4.11 -16.93
N ASP A 22 1.31 2.95 -16.55
CA ASP A 22 0.02 2.44 -17.03
C ASP A 22 -1.03 2.42 -15.90
N ALA A 23 -2.10 3.19 -16.10
CA ALA A 23 -3.22 3.29 -15.16
C ALA A 23 -4.01 1.98 -15.02
N THR A 24 -3.96 1.08 -16.01
CA THR A 24 -4.67 -0.21 -15.95
C THR A 24 -4.08 -1.14 -14.89
N MET A 25 -2.84 -0.88 -14.44
CA MET A 25 -2.17 -1.66 -13.40
C MET A 25 -2.71 -1.39 -12.00
N VAL A 26 -3.51 -0.34 -11.79
CA VAL A 26 -3.92 0.11 -10.46
C VAL A 26 -4.71 -0.95 -9.69
N ASP A 27 -5.65 -1.63 -10.35
CA ASP A 27 -6.45 -2.67 -9.70
C ASP A 27 -5.55 -3.83 -9.22
N HIS A 28 -4.64 -4.25 -10.09
CA HIS A 28 -3.67 -5.28 -9.79
C HIS A 28 -2.71 -4.89 -8.64
N LEU A 29 -2.27 -3.64 -8.62
CA LEU A 29 -1.42 -3.09 -7.56
C LEU A 29 -2.19 -2.89 -6.24
N SER A 30 -3.49 -2.64 -6.30
CA SER A 30 -4.37 -2.61 -5.13
C SER A 30 -4.50 -4.00 -4.48
N ASP A 31 -4.62 -5.04 -5.31
CA ASP A 31 -4.62 -6.44 -4.85
C ASP A 31 -3.28 -6.83 -4.24
N PHE A 32 -2.16 -6.45 -4.89
CA PHE A 32 -0.82 -6.59 -4.32
C PHE A 32 -0.73 -5.95 -2.93
N SER A 33 -1.19 -4.70 -2.82
CA SER A 33 -1.09 -3.90 -1.60
C SER A 33 -1.87 -4.53 -0.45
N SER A 34 -3.06 -5.05 -0.74
CA SER A 34 -3.91 -5.73 0.24
C SER A 34 -3.24 -7.00 0.77
N TRP A 35 -2.62 -7.78 -0.12
CA TRP A 35 -1.80 -8.91 0.30
C TRP A 35 -0.57 -8.49 1.10
N PHE A 36 0.16 -7.47 0.64
CA PHE A 36 1.40 -7.02 1.27
C PHE A 36 1.14 -6.64 2.73
N LEU A 37 0.10 -5.85 2.99
CA LEU A 37 -0.27 -5.45 4.34
C LEU A 37 -0.82 -6.60 5.18
N SER A 38 -1.44 -7.61 4.56
CA SER A 38 -1.81 -8.86 5.23
C SER A 38 -0.58 -9.64 5.69
N GLU A 39 0.45 -9.78 4.84
CA GLU A 39 1.72 -10.43 5.22
C GLU A 39 2.47 -9.64 6.29
N VAL A 40 2.52 -8.30 6.17
CA VAL A 40 3.09 -7.43 7.21
C VAL A 40 2.36 -7.64 8.55
N THR A 41 1.03 -7.73 8.55
CA THR A 41 0.23 -8.01 9.76
C THR A 41 0.60 -9.36 10.38
N LYS A 42 0.78 -10.41 9.56
CA LYS A 42 1.20 -11.74 10.05
C LYS A 42 2.59 -11.71 10.66
N VAL A 43 3.54 -11.00 10.04
CA VAL A 43 4.91 -10.86 10.56
C VAL A 43 4.91 -10.03 11.84
N ALA A 44 4.19 -8.91 11.88
CA ALA A 44 4.05 -8.06 13.05
C ALA A 44 3.49 -8.83 14.26
N ALA A 45 2.48 -9.68 14.05
CA ALA A 45 1.91 -10.52 15.10
C ALA A 45 2.95 -11.47 15.74
N LYS A 46 3.89 -12.03 14.94
CA LYS A 46 4.99 -12.87 15.46
C LYS A 46 5.97 -12.08 16.33
N LEU A 47 5.99 -10.76 16.20
CA LEU A 47 6.82 -9.84 16.98
C LEU A 47 6.04 -9.20 18.15
N ASN A 48 4.82 -9.67 18.45
CA ASN A 48 3.89 -9.08 19.42
C ASN A 48 3.51 -7.61 19.11
N ILE A 49 3.56 -7.21 17.84
CA ILE A 49 3.08 -5.92 17.36
C ILE A 49 1.65 -6.12 16.85
N TYR A 50 0.68 -5.53 17.55
CA TYR A 50 -0.75 -5.67 17.26
C TYR A 50 -1.29 -4.60 16.30
N ALA A 51 -0.54 -4.31 15.24
CA ALA A 51 -1.03 -3.45 14.15
C ALA A 51 -1.81 -4.30 13.14
N ARG A 52 -3.08 -3.99 12.92
CA ARG A 52 -3.93 -4.64 11.91
C ARG A 52 -4.38 -3.61 10.89
N PHE A 53 -4.20 -3.91 9.61
CA PHE A 53 -4.73 -3.09 8.54
C PHE A 53 -6.15 -3.56 8.17
N GLU A 54 -6.97 -2.66 7.63
CA GLU A 54 -8.20 -3.07 6.96
C GLU A 54 -7.88 -3.99 5.76
N LYS A 55 -8.83 -4.86 5.39
CA LYS A 55 -8.64 -5.89 4.36
C LYS A 55 -8.33 -5.32 2.97
N SER A 56 -8.85 -4.13 2.65
CA SER A 56 -8.70 -3.49 1.35
C SER A 56 -8.44 -2.00 1.51
N ALA A 57 -7.77 -1.41 0.52
CA ALA A 57 -7.57 0.03 0.46
C ALA A 57 -8.93 0.77 0.46
N LYS A 58 -8.99 1.93 1.11
CA LYS A 58 -10.14 2.83 0.96
C LYS A 58 -10.22 3.44 -0.44
N VAL A 59 -9.07 3.61 -1.07
CA VAL A 59 -8.93 4.10 -2.44
C VAL A 59 -7.57 3.71 -3.02
N ALA A 60 -7.53 3.50 -4.33
CA ALA A 60 -6.33 3.37 -5.14
C ALA A 60 -6.28 4.53 -6.14
N MET A 61 -5.17 5.27 -6.17
CA MET A 61 -4.99 6.44 -7.04
C MET A 61 -3.87 6.18 -8.05
N HIS A 62 -4.14 6.37 -9.33
CA HIS A 62 -3.09 6.49 -10.35
C HIS A 62 -2.45 7.88 -10.29
N VAL A 63 -1.13 7.92 -10.42
CA VAL A 63 -0.35 9.14 -10.62
C VAL A 63 0.60 8.91 -11.79
N PRO A 64 0.58 9.75 -12.84
CA PRO A 64 1.58 9.67 -13.90
C PRO A 64 3.00 9.85 -13.36
N VAL A 65 3.94 9.04 -13.85
CA VAL A 65 5.35 9.12 -13.47
C VAL A 65 5.92 10.51 -13.80
N GLY A 66 6.71 11.07 -12.88
CA GLY A 66 7.31 12.39 -13.02
C GLY A 66 6.36 13.56 -12.83
N ASN A 67 5.08 13.33 -12.47
CA ASN A 67 4.09 14.38 -12.30
C ASN A 67 3.84 14.71 -10.83
N PHE A 68 4.57 15.70 -10.31
CA PHE A 68 4.43 16.16 -8.93
C PHE A 68 3.03 16.69 -8.61
N ASP A 69 2.43 17.49 -9.49
CA ASP A 69 1.12 18.11 -9.23
C ASP A 69 0.03 17.05 -9.11
N ALA A 70 0.04 16.04 -9.99
CA ALA A 70 -0.86 14.90 -9.89
C ALA A 70 -0.65 14.12 -8.59
N CYS A 71 0.62 13.95 -8.16
CA CYS A 71 0.94 13.31 -6.89
C CYS A 71 0.39 14.13 -5.70
N ALA A 72 0.62 15.44 -5.68
CA ALA A 72 0.13 16.32 -4.62
C ALA A 72 -1.40 16.31 -4.54
N ILE A 73 -2.08 16.41 -5.69
CA ILE A 73 -3.55 16.32 -5.79
C ILE A 73 -4.05 14.98 -5.25
N ALA A 74 -3.38 13.87 -5.55
CA ALA A 74 -3.77 12.55 -5.05
C ALA A 74 -3.74 12.49 -3.52
N TYR A 75 -2.65 12.96 -2.90
CA TYR A 75 -2.51 13.00 -1.45
C TYR A 75 -3.54 13.92 -0.77
N GLU A 76 -3.76 15.12 -1.35
CA GLU A 76 -4.76 16.05 -0.85
C GLU A 76 -6.17 15.45 -0.95
N LYS A 77 -6.51 14.81 -2.08
CA LYS A 77 -7.79 14.15 -2.30
C LYS A 77 -8.01 13.02 -1.29
N ILE A 78 -6.97 12.23 -1.00
CA ILE A 78 -7.04 11.19 0.03
C ILE A 78 -7.38 11.81 1.39
N ARG A 79 -6.65 12.86 1.79
CA ARG A 79 -6.83 13.53 3.07
C ARG A 79 -8.22 14.15 3.25
N LYS A 80 -8.79 14.71 2.18
CA LYS A 80 -10.11 15.37 2.19
C LYS A 80 -11.26 14.36 2.19
N ASN A 81 -11.21 13.36 1.31
CA ASN A 81 -12.34 12.47 1.07
C ASN A 81 -12.34 11.23 1.98
N TRP A 82 -11.17 10.80 2.46
CA TRP A 82 -11.03 9.69 3.40
C TRP A 82 -10.22 10.11 4.62
N PRO A 83 -10.73 11.03 5.46
CA PRO A 83 -9.98 11.64 6.55
C PRO A 83 -9.52 10.66 7.64
N ALA A 84 -10.09 9.45 7.66
CA ALA A 84 -9.68 8.39 8.58
C ALA A 84 -8.53 7.52 8.06
N VAL A 85 -8.08 7.71 6.82
CA VAL A 85 -6.88 7.04 6.30
C VAL A 85 -5.66 7.56 7.04
N MET A 86 -4.90 6.64 7.63
CA MET A 86 -3.68 6.96 8.40
C MET A 86 -2.41 6.51 7.68
N PHE A 87 -2.52 5.53 6.78
CA PHE A 87 -1.39 4.91 6.11
C PHE A 87 -1.50 4.99 4.58
N ILE A 88 -0.42 5.37 3.92
CA ILE A 88 -0.30 5.36 2.46
C ILE A 88 0.77 4.35 2.05
N LEU A 89 0.38 3.37 1.24
CA LEU A 89 1.33 2.58 0.48
C LEU A 89 1.54 3.26 -0.88
N HIS A 90 2.77 3.64 -1.19
CA HIS A 90 3.09 4.28 -2.46
C HIS A 90 3.90 3.32 -3.33
N ILE A 91 3.34 2.90 -4.47
CA ILE A 91 4.07 2.16 -5.50
C ILE A 91 4.89 3.15 -6.32
N LEU A 92 6.21 3.01 -6.24
CA LEU A 92 7.20 3.87 -6.85
C LEU A 92 7.64 3.28 -8.20
N PRO A 93 7.86 4.10 -9.23
CA PRO A 93 8.18 3.60 -10.57
C PRO A 93 9.54 2.89 -10.60
N GLU A 94 10.54 3.46 -9.93
CA GLU A 94 11.92 2.96 -9.93
C GLU A 94 12.71 3.43 -8.70
N LYS A 95 13.93 2.90 -8.55
CA LYS A 95 14.86 3.32 -7.48
C LYS A 95 15.30 4.76 -7.69
N ASN A 96 15.42 5.53 -6.60
CA ASN A 96 15.83 6.94 -6.61
C ASN A 96 14.90 7.87 -7.40
N ALA A 97 13.67 7.43 -7.69
CA ALA A 97 12.65 8.26 -8.33
C ALA A 97 12.29 9.46 -7.43
N SER A 98 11.98 10.60 -8.05
CA SER A 98 11.63 11.83 -7.32
C SER A 98 10.37 11.65 -6.47
N GLU A 99 9.50 10.73 -6.88
CA GLU A 99 8.29 10.28 -6.20
C GLU A 99 8.57 9.81 -4.76
N TYR A 100 9.75 9.27 -4.47
CA TYR A 100 10.10 8.89 -3.10
C TYR A 100 10.19 10.12 -2.18
N GLU A 101 10.86 11.18 -2.63
CA GLU A 101 10.97 12.42 -1.85
C GLU A 101 9.63 13.18 -1.80
N TRP A 102 8.82 13.09 -2.86
CA TRP A 102 7.46 13.62 -2.86
C TRP A 102 6.57 12.86 -1.88
N MET A 103 6.61 11.52 -1.87
CA MET A 103 5.91 10.67 -0.90
C MET A 103 6.27 11.10 0.52
N ARG A 104 7.56 11.31 0.81
CA ARG A 104 8.02 11.75 2.14
C ARG A 104 7.44 13.11 2.52
N SER A 105 7.56 14.08 1.62
CA SER A 105 7.15 15.47 1.87
C SER A 105 5.63 15.59 2.00
N LEU A 106 4.87 15.00 1.07
CA LEU A 106 3.41 15.03 1.03
C LEU A 106 2.79 14.26 2.20
N SER A 107 3.34 13.08 2.54
CA SER A 107 2.88 12.32 3.72
C SER A 107 3.10 13.11 5.01
N ALA A 108 4.26 13.76 5.17
CA ALA A 108 4.54 14.58 6.34
C ALA A 108 3.59 15.79 6.43
N ALA A 109 3.33 16.46 5.30
CA ALA A 109 2.42 17.61 5.24
C ALA A 109 0.96 17.24 5.58
N HIS A 110 0.51 16.04 5.21
CA HIS A 110 -0.86 15.59 5.45
C HIS A 110 -1.05 14.68 6.68
N GLY A 111 0.04 14.31 7.37
CA GLY A 111 0.01 13.50 8.59
C GLY A 111 -0.13 11.99 8.35
N PHE A 112 0.29 11.48 7.20
CA PHE A 112 0.24 10.06 6.87
C PHE A 112 1.49 9.30 7.33
N VAL A 113 1.28 8.10 7.88
CA VAL A 113 2.30 7.04 7.88
C VAL A 113 2.45 6.55 6.45
N ARG A 114 3.68 6.21 6.03
CA ARG A 114 3.96 5.88 4.62
C ARG A 114 4.88 4.68 4.50
N GLN A 115 4.72 3.95 3.40
CA GLN A 115 5.69 2.97 2.93
C GLN A 115 5.80 3.05 1.41
N GLY A 116 7.03 3.11 0.90
CA GLY A 116 7.30 3.00 -0.53
C GLY A 116 7.58 1.55 -0.92
N VAL A 117 7.05 1.10 -2.06
CA VAL A 117 7.37 -0.19 -2.67
C VAL A 117 7.70 0.04 -4.13
N LEU A 118 8.80 -0.52 -4.62
CA LEU A 118 9.16 -0.40 -6.04
C LEU A 118 8.21 -1.24 -6.90
N LEU A 119 7.84 -0.70 -8.06
CA LEU A 119 6.97 -1.38 -9.03
C LEU A 119 7.53 -2.74 -9.43
N GLU A 120 8.85 -2.84 -9.68
CA GLU A 120 9.53 -4.11 -9.96
C GLU A 120 9.21 -5.19 -8.91
N ASN A 121 9.33 -4.85 -7.62
CA ASN A 121 9.07 -5.77 -6.52
C ASN A 121 7.58 -6.14 -6.41
N ALA A 122 6.68 -5.19 -6.71
CA ALA A 122 5.25 -5.44 -6.70
C ALA A 122 4.84 -6.41 -7.80
N LEU A 123 5.49 -6.33 -8.96
CA LEU A 123 5.27 -7.21 -10.12
C LEU A 123 5.93 -8.58 -9.94
N ASP A 124 7.12 -8.65 -9.36
CA ASP A 124 7.84 -9.91 -9.12
C ASP A 124 7.05 -10.89 -8.24
N LYS A 125 6.21 -10.38 -7.33
CA LYS A 125 5.27 -11.23 -6.60
C LYS A 125 4.31 -11.96 -7.53
N PHE A 126 3.83 -11.33 -8.60
CA PHE A 126 2.95 -12.00 -9.56
C PHE A 126 3.73 -12.88 -10.53
N ALA A 127 4.99 -12.54 -10.85
CA ALA A 127 5.88 -13.41 -11.61
C ALA A 127 6.21 -14.71 -10.85
N SER A 128 6.49 -14.62 -9.55
CA SER A 128 6.79 -15.77 -8.69
C SER A 128 5.57 -16.65 -8.41
N VAL A 129 4.36 -16.07 -8.32
CA VAL A 129 3.11 -16.84 -8.21
C VAL A 129 2.78 -17.60 -9.50
N ALA A 130 3.12 -17.06 -10.68
CA ALA A 130 2.96 -17.79 -11.95
C ALA A 130 3.92 -19.00 -12.09
N GLN A 131 5.02 -19.02 -11.33
CA GLN A 131 6.02 -20.10 -11.39
C GLN A 131 5.93 -21.09 -10.23
N GLN A 132 5.31 -20.74 -9.10
CA GLN A 132 5.28 -21.58 -7.89
C GLN A 132 3.88 -22.07 -7.56
N GLY A 133 3.41 -23.06 -8.33
CA GLY A 133 2.53 -24.09 -7.78
C GLY A 133 3.31 -24.87 -6.72
N ASN A 134 2.94 -24.70 -5.45
CA ASN A 134 3.53 -25.32 -4.25
C ASN A 134 4.87 -24.74 -3.77
N ASN A 135 4.82 -23.84 -2.77
CA ASN A 135 5.50 -23.98 -1.47
C ASN A 135 5.57 -22.62 -0.73
N LEU A 136 4.70 -22.44 0.27
CA LEU A 136 4.50 -21.20 1.04
C LEU A 136 5.60 -20.87 2.10
N CYS A 137 6.81 -21.43 1.99
CA CYS A 137 7.79 -21.37 3.09
C CYS A 137 9.19 -20.80 2.79
N THR A 138 9.44 -20.18 1.64
CA THR A 138 10.83 -19.82 1.25
C THR A 138 11.12 -18.34 0.99
N VAL A 139 10.24 -17.41 1.38
CA VAL A 139 10.48 -15.97 1.10
C VAL A 139 11.13 -15.21 2.27
N PHE A 140 11.38 -15.85 3.42
CA PHE A 140 12.18 -15.25 4.49
C PHE A 140 13.22 -16.26 5.00
N ARG A 141 14.45 -16.13 4.49
CA ARG A 141 15.66 -16.70 5.09
C ARG A 141 16.76 -15.64 5.09
#